data_AF-A0A0M3HS26-F1
#
_entry.id   AF-A0A0M3HS26-F1
#
_cell.length_a   1.000
_cell.length_b   1.000
_cell.length_c   1.000
_cell.angle_alpha   90.00
_cell.angle_beta   90.00
_cell.angle_gamma   90.00
#
_symmetry.space_group_name_H-M   'P 1'
#
loop_
_entity.id
_entity.type
_entity.pdbx_description
1 polymer ?
#
loop_
_entity_poly.entity_id
_entity_poly.type
_entity_poly.pdbx_seq_one_letter_code
_entity_poly.pdbx_strand_id
1 'polypeptide(L)'
;MISHIVCFSFGASLALLGSVCNSLLLYVFVRYPREASSLYLKALALLDLLMCLTYFWMFALPKFAVTFRIAFLYCIVWETNIYVYTLGRMTQLAIPYVIIASTAERLAWITGKASMSSRLAIFHTLFLANC
;
A
#
# COMPACT_ATOMS: atom_id res chain seq x y z
N MET A 1 -12.01 -0.78 27.89
CA MET A 1 -10.57 -0.46 28.02
C MET A 1 -9.66 -1.54 27.47
N ILE A 2 -9.90 -2.83 27.76
CA ILE A 2 -9.10 -3.97 27.28
C ILE A 2 -9.08 -4.07 25.74
N SER A 3 -10.22 -3.88 25.06
CA SER A 3 -10.30 -3.99 23.60
C SER A 3 -9.45 -2.97 22.83
N HIS A 4 -9.28 -1.75 23.36
CA HIS A 4 -8.44 -0.72 22.72
C HIS A 4 -6.94 -1.05 22.80
N ILE A 5 -6.50 -1.67 23.89
CA ILE A 5 -5.10 -2.04 24.11
C ILE A 5 -4.71 -3.21 23.20
N VAL A 6 -5.61 -4.20 23.06
CA VAL A 6 -5.39 -5.37 22.20
C VAL A 6 -5.33 -4.97 20.72
N CYS A 7 -6.26 -4.15 20.23
CA CYS A 7 -6.23 -3.67 18.84
C CYS A 7 -4.97 -2.84 18.54
N PHE A 8 -4.55 -2.00 19.48
CA PHE A 8 -3.33 -1.22 19.34
C PHE A 8 -2.09 -2.12 19.26
N SER A 9 -1.98 -3.11 20.14
CA SER A 9 -0.83 -4.03 20.16
C SER A 9 -0.79 -4.90 18.90
N PHE A 10 -1.93 -5.40 18.44
CA PHE A 10 -2.00 -6.21 17.23
C PHE A 10 -1.65 -5.39 15.98
N GLY A 11 -2.19 -4.17 15.87
CA GLY A 11 -1.88 -3.27 14.76
C GLY A 11 -0.41 -2.83 14.75
N ALA A 12 0.20 -2.57 15.90
CA ALA A 12 1.63 -2.25 15.99
C ALA A 12 2.52 -3.41 15.54
N SER A 13 2.20 -4.65 15.94
CA SER A 13 2.92 -5.85 15.50
C SER A 13 2.81 -6.05 13.99
N LEU A 14 1.61 -5.86 13.42
CA LEU A 14 1.40 -5.94 11.98
C LEU A 14 2.16 -4.84 11.22
N ALA A 15 2.18 -3.61 11.72
CA ALA A 15 2.91 -2.51 11.10
C ALA A 15 4.43 -2.72 11.14
N LEU A 16 4.96 -3.29 12.23
CA LEU A 16 6.37 -3.67 12.33
C LEU A 16 6.72 -4.81 11.37
N LEU A 17 5.91 -5.87 11.34
CA LEU A 17 6.13 -6.99 10.45
C LEU A 17 6.04 -6.54 8.98
N GLY A 18 5.04 -5.72 8.66
CA GLY A 18 4.82 -5.15 7.34
C GLY A 18 5.96 -4.22 6.90
N SER A 19 6.48 -3.37 7.78
CA SER A 19 7.60 -2.48 7.43
C SER A 19 8.88 -3.26 7.13
N VAL A 20 9.17 -4.31 7.91
CA VAL A 20 10.35 -5.17 7.69
C VAL A 20 10.22 -5.97 6.40
N CYS A 21 9.09 -6.64 6.18
CA CYS A 21 8.85 -7.42 4.96
C CYS A 21 8.88 -6.55 3.70
N ASN A 22 8.19 -5.40 3.71
CA ASN A 22 8.15 -4.51 2.55
C ASN A 22 9.50 -3.84 2.28
N SER A 23 10.27 -3.49 3.31
CA SER A 23 11.64 -2.98 3.15
C SER A 23 12.57 -4.04 2.55
N LEU A 24 12.44 -5.29 2.98
CA LEU A 24 13.22 -6.42 2.45
C LEU A 24 12.89 -6.65 0.96
N LEU A 25 11.60 -6.62 0.58
CA LEU A 25 11.16 -6.72 -0.82
C LEU A 25 11.74 -5.59 -1.67
N LEU A 26 11.67 -4.35 -1.19
CA LEU A 26 12.27 -3.19 -1.87
C LEU A 26 13.78 -3.37 -2.06
N TYR A 27 14.48 -3.84 -1.01
CA TYR A 27 15.91 -4.13 -1.08
C TYR A 27 16.26 -5.20 -2.11
N VAL A 28 15.51 -6.30 -2.15
CA VAL A 28 15.66 -7.37 -3.16
C VAL A 28 15.42 -6.84 -4.57
N PHE A 29 14.42 -5.97 -4.76
CA PHE A 29 14.11 -5.37 -6.05
C PHE A 29 15.13 -4.34 -6.56
N VAL A 30 15.83 -3.68 -5.65
CA VAL A 30 16.98 -2.83 -5.99
C VAL A 30 18.16 -3.70 -6.40
N ARG A 31 18.36 -4.85 -5.72
CA ARG A 31 19.49 -5.73 -5.98
C ARG A 31 19.34 -6.60 -7.23
N TYR A 32 18.12 -7.02 -7.55
CA TYR A 32 17.79 -7.88 -8.70
C TYR A 32 16.70 -7.23 -9.56
N PRO A 33 17.07 -6.38 -10.54
CA PRO A 33 16.12 -5.85 -11.51
C PRO A 33 15.73 -6.93 -12.52
N ARG A 34 14.68 -7.71 -12.24
CA ARG A 34 14.02 -8.58 -13.23
C ARG A 34 12.76 -7.91 -13.82
N GLU A 35 12.34 -8.43 -14.97
CA GLU A 35 11.29 -7.96 -15.93
C GLU A 35 9.99 -7.36 -15.35
N ALA A 36 9.19 -6.75 -16.25
CA ALA A 36 7.96 -5.97 -16.05
C ALA A 36 7.00 -6.43 -14.93
N SER A 37 6.83 -7.73 -14.68
CA SER A 37 6.02 -8.24 -13.55
C SER A 37 6.56 -7.83 -12.17
N SER A 38 7.82 -7.41 -12.10
CA SER A 38 8.44 -6.83 -10.91
C SER A 38 7.92 -5.43 -10.60
N LEU A 39 7.41 -4.66 -11.56
CA LEU A 39 7.02 -3.27 -11.35
C LEU A 39 5.75 -3.17 -10.49
N TYR A 40 4.73 -3.98 -10.76
CA TYR A 40 3.51 -4.03 -9.93
C TYR A 40 3.85 -4.46 -8.51
N LEU A 41 4.76 -5.43 -8.35
CA LEU A 41 5.16 -5.93 -7.04
C LEU A 41 6.03 -4.91 -6.27
N LYS A 42 6.86 -4.13 -6.97
CA LYS A 42 7.57 -2.96 -6.40
C LYS A 42 6.60 -1.86 -5.95
N ALA A 43 5.62 -1.53 -6.80
CA ALA A 43 4.61 -0.53 -6.47
C ALA A 43 3.80 -0.97 -5.24
N LEU A 44 3.37 -2.23 -5.20
CA LEU A 44 2.62 -2.78 -4.06
C LEU A 44 3.44 -2.70 -2.76
N ALA A 45 4.71 -3.11 -2.79
CA ALA A 45 5.60 -3.01 -1.62
C ALA A 45 5.82 -1.56 -1.17
N LEU A 46 5.91 -0.61 -2.11
CA LEU A 46 6.01 0.83 -1.79
C LEU A 46 4.73 1.36 -1.14
N LEU A 47 3.57 1.00 -1.68
CA LEU A 47 2.27 1.36 -1.11
C LEU A 47 2.10 0.79 0.29
N ASP A 48 2.41 -0.49 0.50
CA ASP A 48 2.29 -1.11 1.82
C ASP A 48 3.27 -0.49 2.84
N LEU A 49 4.47 -0.12 2.41
CA LEU A 49 5.43 0.60 3.27
C LEU A 49 4.93 2.00 3.64
N LEU A 50 4.32 2.72 2.68
CA LEU A 50 3.69 4.01 2.93
C LEU A 50 2.51 3.87 3.91
N MET A 51 1.71 2.82 3.76
CA MET A 51 0.60 2.51 4.68
C MET A 51 1.12 2.24 6.09
N CYS A 52 2.17 1.42 6.24
CA CYS A 52 2.82 1.17 7.53
C CYS A 52 3.41 2.45 8.16
N LEU A 53 4.04 3.33 7.36
CA LEU A 53 4.57 4.61 7.84
C LEU A 53 3.47 5.56 8.33
N THR A 54 2.37 5.69 7.57
CA THR A 54 1.22 6.50 8.01
C THR A 54 0.61 5.97 9.30
N TYR A 55 0.59 4.63 9.48
CA TYR A 55 0.15 3.99 10.72
C TYR A 55 1.07 4.33 11.90
N PHE A 56 2.39 4.23 11.73
CA PHE A 56 3.36 4.67 12.75
C PHE A 56 3.19 6.14 13.10
N TRP A 57 3.02 7.01 12.10
CA TRP A 57 2.82 8.44 12.34
C TRP A 57 1.59 8.71 13.21
N MET A 58 0.47 8.05 12.94
CA MET A 58 -0.77 8.24 13.68
C MET A 58 -0.78 7.66 15.09
N PHE A 59 -0.10 6.53 15.31
CA PHE A 59 -0.21 5.78 16.56
C PHE A 59 1.03 5.87 17.44
N ALA A 60 2.23 5.94 16.85
CA ALA A 60 3.48 5.99 17.61
C ALA A 60 3.85 7.42 18.02
N LEU A 61 3.75 8.40 17.10
CA LEU A 61 4.17 9.78 17.40
C LEU A 61 3.35 10.48 18.50
N PRO A 62 2.02 10.33 18.60
CA PRO A 62 1.29 10.94 19.71
C PRO A 62 1.73 10.37 21.06
N LYS A 63 1.96 9.05 21.16
CA LYS A 63 2.47 8.43 22.38
C LYS A 63 3.88 8.88 22.73
N PHE A 64 4.72 9.07 21.71
CA PHE A 64 6.09 9.55 21.89
C PHE A 64 6.11 11.01 22.35
N ALA A 65 5.29 11.88 21.74
CA ALA A 65 5.18 13.29 22.11
C ALA A 65 4.68 13.49 23.54
N VAL A 66 3.71 12.67 23.99
CA VAL A 66 3.21 12.70 25.37
C VAL A 66 4.27 12.21 26.35
N THR A 67 5.00 11.14 26.03
CA THR A 67 6.06 10.57 26.88
C THR A 67 7.22 11.56 27.10
N PHE A 68 7.67 12.22 26.03
CA PHE A 68 8.79 13.17 26.08
C PHE A 68 8.35 14.62 26.40
N ARG A 69 7.05 14.89 26.55
CA ARG A 69 6.46 16.23 26.77
C ARG A 69 6.95 17.30 25.79
N ILE A 70 7.17 16.94 24.54
CA ILE A 70 7.65 17.88 23.51
C ILE A 70 6.44 18.53 22.83
N ALA A 71 6.12 19.77 23.23
CA ALA A 71 4.98 20.52 22.69
C ALA A 71 5.07 20.75 21.17
N PHE A 72 6.28 20.99 20.66
CA PHE A 72 6.51 21.21 19.22
C PHE A 72 6.14 19.99 18.37
N LEU A 73 6.55 18.80 18.81
CA LEU A 73 6.27 17.54 18.10
C LEU A 73 4.76 17.25 18.11
N TYR A 74 4.08 17.59 19.20
CA TYR A 74 2.63 17.47 19.32
C TYR A 74 1.89 18.38 18.33
N CYS A 75 2.29 19.65 18.21
CA CYS A 75 1.69 20.58 17.24
C CYS A 75 1.88 20.11 15.79
N ILE A 76 3.08 19.68 15.41
CA ILE A 76 3.33 19.18 14.05
C ILE A 76 2.45 17.96 13.75
N VAL A 77 2.38 17.01 14.68
CA VAL A 77 1.58 15.78 14.50
C VAL A 77 0.10 16.11 14.37
N TRP A 78 -0.39 17.11 15.08
CA TRP A 78 -1.79 17.55 15.00
C TRP A 78 -2.11 18.20 13.65
N GLU A 79 -1.30 19.18 13.21
CA GLU A 79 -1.48 19.88 11.94
C GLU A 79 -1.35 18.94 10.74
N THR A 80 -0.39 18.01 10.78
CA THR A 80 -0.15 17.06 9.68
C THR A 80 -1.09 15.86 9.71
N ASN A 81 -1.87 15.67 10.78
CA ASN A 81 -2.68 14.46 10.98
C ASN A 81 -3.68 14.23 9.84
N ILE A 82 -4.35 15.30 9.40
CA ILE A 82 -5.38 15.21 8.35
C ILE A 82 -4.78 14.83 6.99
N TYR A 83 -3.59 15.33 6.68
CA TYR A 83 -2.87 15.00 5.46
C TYR A 83 -2.42 13.54 5.48
N VAL A 84 -1.83 13.10 6.60
CA VAL A 84 -1.39 11.71 6.79
C VAL A 84 -2.58 10.74 6.74
N TYR A 85 -3.73 11.13 7.29
CA TYR A 85 -4.96 10.33 7.21
C TYR A 85 -5.41 10.16 5.76
N THR A 86 -5.43 11.27 5.03
CA THR A 86 -5.84 11.30 3.63
C THR A 86 -4.92 10.44 2.78
N LEU A 87 -3.60 10.56 2.98
CA LEU A 87 -2.61 9.69 2.33
C LEU A 87 -2.88 8.22 2.64
N GLY A 88 -3.12 7.86 3.90
CA GLY A 88 -3.44 6.48 4.28
C GLY A 88 -4.67 5.92 3.54
N ARG A 89 -5.71 6.74 3.35
CA ARG A 89 -6.90 6.37 2.57
C ARG A 89 -6.61 6.22 1.08
N MET A 90 -5.82 7.11 0.50
CA MET A 90 -5.42 7.01 -0.91
C MET A 90 -4.60 5.74 -1.16
N THR A 91 -3.68 5.42 -0.25
CA THR A 91 -2.87 4.19 -0.33
C THR A 91 -3.75 2.95 -0.23
N GLN A 92 -4.75 2.93 0.65
CA GLN A 92 -5.72 1.83 0.76
C GLN A 92 -6.54 1.61 -0.51
N LEU A 93 -6.88 2.69 -1.24
CA LEU A 93 -7.56 2.60 -2.53
C LEU A 93 -6.63 2.16 -3.66
N ALA A 94 -5.35 2.50 -3.57
CA ALA A 94 -4.38 2.18 -4.61
C ALA A 94 -3.92 0.71 -4.58
N ILE A 95 -3.89 0.06 -3.40
CA ILE A 95 -3.58 -1.38 -3.24
C ILE A 95 -4.47 -2.28 -4.15
N PRO A 96 -5.81 -2.23 -4.06
CA PRO A 96 -6.67 -3.07 -4.89
C PRO A 96 -6.53 -2.75 -6.38
N TYR A 97 -6.27 -1.50 -6.74
CA TYR A 97 -5.99 -1.11 -8.12
C TYR A 97 -4.76 -1.81 -8.70
N VAL A 98 -3.65 -1.84 -7.94
CA VAL A 98 -2.42 -2.54 -8.34
C VAL A 98 -2.67 -4.05 -8.47
N ILE A 99 -3.46 -4.64 -7.57
CA ILE A 99 -3.81 -6.07 -7.63
C ILE A 99 -4.62 -6.38 -8.89
N ILE A 100 -5.64 -5.59 -9.20
CA ILE A 100 -6.47 -5.76 -10.40
C ILE A 100 -5.61 -5.64 -11.67
N ALA A 101 -4.75 -4.62 -11.74
CA ALA A 101 -3.84 -4.41 -12.87
C ALA A 101 -2.87 -5.60 -13.06
N SER A 102 -2.27 -6.09 -11.97
CA SER A 102 -1.36 -7.24 -12.02
C SER A 102 -2.07 -8.52 -12.49
N THR A 103 -3.32 -8.70 -12.09
CA THR A 103 -4.13 -9.86 -12.49
C THR A 103 -4.56 -9.76 -13.95
N ALA A 104 -4.91 -8.56 -14.42
CA ALA A 104 -5.25 -8.28 -15.81
C ALA A 104 -4.04 -8.52 -16.73
N GLU A 105 -2.84 -8.09 -16.34
CA GLU A 105 -1.61 -8.40 -17.08
C GLU A 105 -1.37 -9.91 -17.15
N ARG A 106 -1.46 -10.61 -16.02
CA ARG A 106 -1.28 -12.06 -15.98
C ARG A 106 -2.30 -12.81 -16.82
N LEU A 107 -3.56 -12.36 -16.81
CA LEU A 107 -4.61 -12.89 -17.65
C LEU A 107 -4.32 -12.62 -19.12
N ALA A 108 -3.89 -11.41 -19.49
CA ALA A 108 -3.48 -11.08 -20.86
C ALA A 108 -2.30 -11.93 -21.35
N TRP A 109 -1.35 -12.29 -20.48
CA TRP A 109 -0.26 -13.22 -20.83
C TRP A 109 -0.73 -14.66 -21.06
N ILE A 110 -1.61 -15.17 -20.19
CA ILE A 110 -2.19 -16.52 -20.32
C ILE A 110 -3.12 -16.58 -21.55
N THR A 111 -3.97 -15.58 -21.70
CA THR A 111 -4.90 -15.42 -22.82
C THR A 111 -4.18 -15.07 -24.11
N GLY A 112 -3.06 -14.35 -24.09
CA GLY A 112 -2.21 -14.09 -25.26
C GLY A 112 -1.59 -15.37 -25.84
N LYS A 113 -1.35 -16.39 -25.01
CA LYS A 113 -1.04 -17.75 -25.46
C LYS A 113 -2.27 -18.52 -25.95
N ALA A 114 -3.46 -18.20 -25.45
CA ALA A 114 -4.70 -18.90 -25.78
C ALA A 114 -5.53 -18.27 -26.91
N SER A 115 -5.20 -17.06 -27.38
CA SER A 115 -6.23 -16.21 -27.97
C SER A 115 -5.80 -15.28 -29.10
N MET A 116 -5.72 -15.88 -30.27
CA MET A 116 -6.29 -15.31 -31.50
C MET A 116 -7.81 -14.99 -31.38
N SER A 117 -8.49 -15.25 -30.25
CA SER A 117 -9.95 -15.21 -30.08
C SER A 117 -10.49 -14.17 -29.07
N SER A 118 -9.66 -13.44 -28.32
CA SER A 118 -10.06 -12.58 -27.18
C SER A 118 -9.99 -11.10 -27.51
N ARG A 119 -9.72 -10.76 -28.78
CA ARG A 119 -9.90 -9.40 -29.31
C ARG A 119 -11.33 -8.86 -29.04
N LEU A 120 -12.29 -9.74 -28.80
CA LEU A 120 -13.67 -9.39 -28.48
C LEU A 120 -13.87 -8.86 -27.04
N ALA A 121 -13.08 -9.30 -26.05
CA ALA A 121 -13.27 -8.90 -24.65
C ALA A 121 -12.69 -7.51 -24.34
N ILE A 122 -11.60 -7.13 -25.03
CA ILE A 122 -10.98 -5.80 -24.93
C ILE A 122 -11.87 -4.74 -25.59
N PHE A 123 -12.56 -5.09 -26.68
CA PHE A 123 -13.51 -4.19 -27.32
C PHE A 123 -14.73 -3.89 -26.42
N HIS A 124 -15.20 -4.87 -25.65
CA HIS A 124 -16.34 -4.71 -24.75
C HIS A 124 -16.03 -3.82 -23.52
N THR A 125 -14.79 -3.81 -23.04
CA THR A 125 -14.37 -2.95 -21.92
C THR A 125 -14.08 -1.52 -22.36
N LEU A 126 -13.60 -1.30 -23.59
CA LEU A 126 -13.43 0.04 -24.18
C LEU A 126 -14.77 0.71 -24.52
N PHE A 127 -15.77 -0.06 -24.95
CA PHE A 127 -17.10 0.47 -25.30
C PHE A 127 -17.92 0.87 -24.07
N LEU A 128 -17.81 0.14 -22.95
CA LEU A 128 -18.44 0.50 -21.67
C LEU A 128 -17.75 1.65 -20.92
N ALA A 129 -16.49 1.96 -21.24
CA ALA A 129 -15.78 3.09 -20.66
C ALA A 129 -15.99 4.41 -21.45
N ASN A 130 -16.60 4.36 -22.63
CA ASN A 130 -16.91 5.52 -23.48
C ASN A 130 -18.43 5.75 -23.68
N CYS A 131 -19.28 5.06 -22.91
CA CYS A 131 -20.73 5.27 -22.90
C CYS A 131 -21.21 5.67 -21.50
#